data_AF-A0A352JKQ1-F1
#
_entry.id   AF-A0A352JKQ1-F1
#
_cell.length_a   1.000
_cell.length_b   1.000
_cell.length_c   1.000
_cell.angle_alpha   90.00
_cell.angle_beta   90.00
_cell.angle_gamma   90.00
#
_symmetry.space_group_name_H-M   'P 1'
#
loop_
_entity.id
_entity.type
_entity.pdbx_description
1 polymer ?
#
loop_
_entity_poly.entity_id
_entity_poly.type
_entity_poly.pdbx_seq_one_letter_code
_entity_poly.pdbx_strand_id
1 'polypeptide(L)'
;MNKSNTTLFAFCALLAFVPFARAGAGTRLQVDFETSPLFSEASFMPGDTVIRSATTTNLTAESMPIAVKAANINNADGLGDTMRITISQGETILYTDTLTHFLNESLVPLGTLENGALARYDFSVRFAPETGNPYQKKSVSFDILIGISGDGTVDEGCTQDCGGGGSSGGSSGGSSGGGPTPSLLTGQGGSEGFPDTLGEILGAFTRRVIPKVSAPVLEDVTASGTPTTTSSQVASVFPVLNEVLGARGTCFAYWLIIVIAIWILWFIYRTWNNNWERLPQRITKQEFIEKRTYFFIIGLVTAILIAYLISYLCVIPPLAFVLALFIIWFFINHASSQNSHNQQDSTHAP
;
A
#
# COMPACT_ATOMS: atom_id res chain seq x y z
N MET A 1 -7.12 51.25 23.27
CA MET A 1 -6.76 49.85 22.90
C MET A 1 -7.89 48.94 23.33
N ASN A 2 -8.62 48.37 22.38
CA ASN A 2 -9.87 47.65 22.61
C ASN A 2 -9.61 46.20 23.03
N LYS A 3 -10.07 45.83 24.24
CA LYS A 3 -9.92 44.51 24.88
C LYS A 3 -10.72 43.36 24.22
N SER A 4 -11.40 43.60 23.10
CA SER A 4 -12.36 42.66 22.52
C SER A 4 -11.77 41.61 21.56
N ASN A 5 -10.49 41.73 21.15
CA ASN A 5 -9.88 40.82 20.15
C ASN A 5 -9.07 39.66 20.75
N THR A 6 -8.84 39.66 22.06
CA THR A 6 -7.99 38.65 22.72
C THR A 6 -8.72 37.35 23.05
N THR A 7 -10.05 37.37 23.18
CA THR A 7 -10.87 36.20 23.52
C THR A 7 -11.19 35.30 22.32
N LEU A 8 -11.16 35.81 21.09
CA LEU A 8 -11.40 35.02 19.88
C LEU A 8 -10.18 34.14 19.50
N PHE A 9 -8.97 34.60 19.81
CA PHE A 9 -7.73 33.85 19.54
C PHE A 9 -7.53 32.64 20.47
N ALA A 10 -8.05 32.69 21.70
CA ALA A 10 -7.95 31.60 22.66
C ALA A 10 -8.82 30.38 22.29
N PHE A 11 -9.93 30.58 21.58
CA PHE A 11 -10.85 29.51 21.21
C PHE A 11 -10.35 28.69 20.00
N CYS A 12 -9.60 29.29 19.08
CA CYS A 12 -8.97 28.57 17.97
C CYS A 12 -7.73 27.76 18.39
N ALA A 13 -7.02 28.16 19.44
CA ALA A 13 -5.86 27.43 19.94
C ALA A 13 -6.25 26.14 20.69
N LEU A 14 -7.43 26.07 21.30
CA LEU A 14 -7.88 24.91 22.07
C LEU A 14 -8.37 23.74 21.18
N LEU A 15 -8.84 24.02 19.96
CA LEU A 15 -9.27 22.99 19.00
C LEU A 15 -8.10 22.37 18.20
N ALA A 16 -6.89 22.92 18.29
CA ALA A 16 -5.70 22.40 17.60
C ALA A 16 -5.01 21.24 18.33
N PHE A 17 -5.46 20.88 19.54
CA PHE A 17 -4.89 19.81 20.37
C PHE A 17 -5.84 18.63 20.59
N VAL A 18 -6.81 18.40 19.70
CA VAL A 18 -7.49 17.10 19.68
C VAL A 18 -6.54 16.13 18.96
N PRO A 19 -5.94 15.14 19.64
CA PRO A 19 -5.24 14.07 18.94
C PRO A 19 -6.29 13.34 18.11
N PHE A 20 -6.33 13.62 16.81
CA PHE A 20 -7.03 12.77 15.87
C PHE A 20 -6.29 11.43 15.85
N ALA A 21 -6.69 10.52 16.74
CA ALA A 21 -6.39 9.11 16.61
C ALA A 21 -7.00 8.66 15.28
N ARG A 22 -6.17 8.65 14.25
CA ARG A 22 -6.56 8.16 12.93
C ARG A 22 -6.72 6.64 13.05
N ALA A 23 -7.97 6.19 13.20
CA ALA A 23 -8.35 4.84 12.81
C ALA A 23 -8.32 4.77 11.27
N GLY A 24 -7.12 4.73 10.70
CA GLY A 24 -6.97 4.24 9.34
C GLY A 24 -7.27 2.75 9.36
N ALA A 25 -7.98 2.23 8.35
CA ALA A 25 -7.96 0.81 8.04
C ALA A 25 -6.52 0.46 7.63
N GLY A 26 -5.66 0.34 8.64
CA GLY A 26 -4.25 0.11 8.51
C GLY A 26 -4.01 -1.35 8.23
N THR A 27 -3.12 -1.61 7.30
CA THR A 27 -2.48 -2.91 7.13
C THR A 27 -2.08 -3.48 8.48
N ARG A 28 -2.63 -4.64 8.83
CA ARG A 28 -2.38 -5.30 10.13
C ARG A 28 -1.06 -6.07 10.14
N LEU A 29 -0.72 -6.66 9.00
CA LEU A 29 0.49 -7.44 8.78
C LEU A 29 1.18 -6.97 7.51
N GLN A 30 2.47 -6.71 7.58
CA GLN A 30 3.31 -6.50 6.40
C GLN A 30 4.15 -7.76 6.15
N VAL A 31 4.21 -8.20 4.90
CA VAL A 31 5.01 -9.37 4.48
C VAL A 31 5.96 -8.94 3.37
N ASP A 32 7.26 -9.08 3.62
CA ASP A 32 8.33 -8.75 2.70
C ASP A 32 9.07 -10.04 2.30
N PHE A 33 8.90 -10.47 1.05
CA PHE A 33 9.61 -11.61 0.48
C PHE A 33 11.02 -11.20 0.03
N GLU A 34 12.02 -12.08 0.22
CA GLU A 34 13.40 -11.83 -0.19
C GLU A 34 13.54 -11.58 -1.69
N THR A 35 12.80 -12.35 -2.50
CA THR A 35 12.73 -12.21 -3.96
C THR A 35 11.29 -12.42 -4.44
N SER A 36 10.99 -11.89 -5.63
CA SER A 36 9.70 -12.08 -6.31
C SER A 36 9.93 -12.61 -7.73
N PRO A 37 9.58 -13.88 -8.03
CA PRO A 37 8.97 -14.87 -7.14
C PRO A 37 9.96 -15.34 -6.06
N LEU A 38 9.43 -15.96 -4.98
CA LEU A 38 10.29 -16.48 -3.92
C LEU A 38 11.19 -17.60 -4.43
N PHE A 39 10.66 -18.48 -5.30
CA PHE A 39 11.42 -19.53 -5.96
C PHE A 39 11.35 -19.40 -7.49
N SER A 40 12.47 -19.52 -8.19
CA SER A 40 12.50 -19.56 -9.67
C SER A 40 13.66 -20.41 -10.16
N GLU A 41 13.79 -21.60 -9.58
CA GLU A 41 14.94 -22.46 -9.83
C GLU A 41 14.75 -23.24 -11.13
N ALA A 42 15.59 -22.93 -12.11
CA ALA A 42 15.77 -23.76 -13.29
C ALA A 42 16.86 -24.80 -13.00
N SER A 43 16.74 -25.95 -13.63
CA SER A 43 17.73 -27.02 -13.52
C SER A 43 17.94 -27.58 -12.11
N PHE A 44 16.88 -27.64 -11.30
CA PHE A 44 16.96 -28.17 -9.94
C PHE A 44 17.18 -29.69 -9.94
N MET A 45 18.35 -30.15 -9.45
CA MET A 45 18.81 -31.55 -9.50
C MET A 45 18.51 -32.33 -8.21
N PRO A 46 18.38 -33.67 -8.27
CA PRO A 46 18.30 -34.49 -7.06
C PRO A 46 19.47 -34.22 -6.10
N GLY A 47 19.17 -33.92 -4.84
CA GLY A 47 20.13 -33.52 -3.82
C GLY A 47 20.24 -32.01 -3.61
N ASP A 48 19.81 -31.20 -4.57
CA ASP A 48 19.86 -29.73 -4.44
C ASP A 48 18.93 -29.24 -3.34
N THR A 49 19.32 -28.13 -2.72
CA THR A 49 18.53 -27.42 -1.70
C THR A 49 18.55 -25.94 -2.01
N VAL A 50 17.38 -25.33 -2.04
CA VAL A 50 17.22 -23.87 -2.16
C VAL A 50 16.58 -23.34 -0.89
N ILE A 51 17.13 -22.26 -0.36
CA ILE A 51 16.61 -21.59 0.84
C ILE A 51 16.29 -20.14 0.48
N ARG A 52 15.08 -19.71 0.81
CA ARG A 52 14.56 -18.36 0.56
C ARG A 52 13.81 -17.90 1.79
N SER A 53 13.75 -16.59 2.01
CA SER A 53 13.16 -16.05 3.23
C SER A 53 12.00 -15.10 2.98
N ALA A 54 11.08 -15.03 3.94
CA ALA A 54 10.07 -13.99 4.02
C ALA A 54 10.07 -13.39 5.43
N THR A 55 9.93 -12.08 5.50
CA THR A 55 9.89 -11.33 6.76
C THR A 55 8.48 -10.82 6.99
N THR A 56 7.93 -11.06 8.17
CA THR A 56 6.61 -10.58 8.58
C THR A 56 6.75 -9.57 9.70
N THR A 57 5.98 -8.49 9.62
CA THR A 57 5.95 -7.43 10.64
C THR A 57 4.51 -7.23 11.09
N ASN A 58 4.26 -7.40 12.39
CA ASN A 58 2.98 -7.06 13.00
C ASN A 58 2.91 -5.54 13.18
N LEU A 59 1.99 -4.90 12.46
CA LEU A 59 1.81 -3.44 12.49
C LEU A 59 0.73 -3.00 13.48
N THR A 60 0.18 -3.93 14.26
CA THR A 60 -0.88 -3.65 15.23
C THR A 60 -0.38 -3.57 16.66
N ALA A 61 -1.24 -3.06 17.54
CA ALA A 61 -0.96 -2.96 18.97
C ALA A 61 -1.17 -4.28 19.74
N GLU A 62 -1.67 -5.33 19.09
CA GLU A 62 -2.05 -6.61 19.68
C GLU A 62 -1.17 -7.74 19.16
N SER A 63 -1.00 -8.82 19.93
CA SER A 63 -0.31 -10.03 19.46
C SER A 63 -1.15 -10.74 18.39
N MET A 64 -0.52 -11.23 17.32
CA MET A 64 -1.20 -11.83 16.19
C MET A 64 -0.68 -13.23 15.86
N PRO A 65 -1.55 -14.24 15.76
CA PRO A 65 -1.14 -15.56 15.29
C PRO A 65 -0.93 -15.52 13.76
N ILE A 66 0.19 -16.06 13.30
CA ILE A 66 0.61 -16.07 11.90
C ILE A 66 0.58 -17.49 11.37
N ALA A 67 0.16 -17.64 10.12
CA ALA A 67 0.16 -18.92 9.43
C ALA A 67 0.51 -18.75 7.95
N VAL A 68 0.82 -19.87 7.32
CA VAL A 68 1.14 -19.97 5.90
C VAL A 68 0.32 -21.06 5.22
N LYS A 69 0.00 -20.87 3.95
CA LYS A 69 -0.59 -21.91 3.09
C LYS A 69 -0.05 -21.82 1.66
N ALA A 70 -0.33 -22.84 0.85
CA ALA A 70 -0.10 -22.80 -0.58
C ALA A 70 -1.37 -22.39 -1.35
N ALA A 71 -1.22 -21.79 -2.53
CA ALA A 71 -2.32 -21.63 -3.50
C ALA A 71 -1.83 -21.73 -4.95
N ASN A 72 -2.75 -21.66 -5.92
CA ASN A 72 -2.45 -21.71 -7.36
C ASN A 72 -1.52 -22.87 -7.74
N ILE A 73 -1.84 -24.03 -7.19
CA ILE A 73 -0.97 -25.20 -7.19
C ILE A 73 -1.07 -25.91 -8.53
N ASN A 74 0.09 -26.22 -9.11
CA ASN A 74 0.24 -27.14 -10.23
C ASN A 74 1.37 -28.13 -9.92
N ASN A 75 0.97 -29.35 -9.59
CA ASN A 75 1.86 -30.48 -9.32
C ASN A 75 1.41 -31.71 -10.14
N ALA A 76 1.00 -31.51 -11.39
CA ALA A 76 0.42 -32.57 -12.22
C ALA A 76 1.36 -33.78 -12.43
N ASP A 77 2.67 -33.56 -12.34
CA ASP A 77 3.70 -34.57 -12.58
C ASP A 77 4.20 -35.28 -11.31
N GLY A 78 3.65 -34.96 -10.13
CA GLY A 78 4.05 -35.58 -8.86
C GLY A 78 5.47 -35.23 -8.40
N LEU A 79 6.09 -34.19 -8.96
CA LEU A 79 7.43 -33.76 -8.56
C LEU A 79 7.47 -33.38 -7.07
N GLY A 80 6.39 -32.77 -6.56
CA GLY A 80 6.27 -32.39 -5.16
C GLY A 80 6.35 -33.55 -4.16
N ASP A 81 6.09 -34.80 -4.57
CA ASP A 81 6.18 -35.98 -3.69
C ASP A 81 7.63 -36.29 -3.33
N THR A 82 8.56 -35.78 -4.13
CA THR A 82 10.00 -36.03 -4.00
C THR A 82 10.78 -34.86 -3.44
N MET A 83 10.10 -33.74 -3.22
CA MET A 83 10.67 -32.55 -2.62
C MET A 83 10.25 -32.51 -1.16
N ARG A 84 11.17 -32.11 -0.29
CA ARG A 84 10.89 -31.82 1.11
C ARG A 84 10.91 -30.32 1.30
N ILE A 85 9.86 -29.77 1.92
CA ILE A 85 9.82 -28.39 2.36
C ILE A 85 10.04 -28.34 3.87
N THR A 86 10.90 -27.41 4.30
CA THR A 86 11.14 -27.11 5.70
C THR A 86 10.95 -25.62 5.91
N ILE A 87 10.13 -25.26 6.89
CA ILE A 87 9.88 -23.87 7.28
C ILE A 87 10.45 -23.69 8.68
N SER A 88 11.30 -22.68 8.87
CA SER A 88 12.01 -22.45 10.12
C SER A 88 12.08 -20.97 10.48
N GLN A 89 12.24 -20.70 11.77
CA GLN A 89 12.51 -19.37 12.32
C GLN A 89 13.82 -19.45 13.10
N GLY A 90 14.93 -19.05 12.46
CA GLY A 90 16.27 -19.29 13.00
C GLY A 90 16.57 -20.79 13.07
N GLU A 91 16.91 -21.29 14.25
CA GLU A 91 17.21 -22.73 14.46
C GLU A 91 15.95 -23.58 14.72
N THR A 92 14.80 -22.94 14.95
CA THR A 92 13.54 -23.64 15.26
C THR A 92 12.83 -24.06 13.98
N ILE A 93 12.67 -25.37 13.77
CA ILE A 93 11.85 -25.92 12.69
C ILE A 93 10.38 -25.83 13.08
N LEU A 94 9.59 -25.12 12.29
CA LEU A 94 8.15 -24.93 12.49
C LEU A 94 7.34 -25.95 11.69
N TYR A 95 7.82 -26.35 10.51
CA TYR A 95 7.18 -27.33 9.65
C TYR A 95 8.22 -28.11 8.84
N THR A 96 8.00 -29.41 8.67
CA THR A 96 8.78 -30.23 7.73
C THR A 96 7.96 -31.39 7.20
N ASP A 97 7.74 -31.42 5.89
CA ASP A 97 7.08 -32.55 5.22
C ASP A 97 7.45 -32.56 3.72
N THR A 98 6.89 -33.51 2.98
CA THR A 98 6.86 -33.48 1.51
C THR A 98 6.19 -32.21 1.00
N LEU A 99 6.64 -31.71 -0.14
CA LEU A 99 6.05 -30.52 -0.75
C LEU A 99 4.58 -30.80 -1.11
N THR A 100 4.24 -31.98 -1.61
CA THR A 100 2.83 -32.35 -1.87
C THR A 100 1.97 -32.27 -0.61
N HIS A 101 2.45 -32.71 0.55
CA HIS A 101 1.68 -32.60 1.79
C HIS A 101 1.41 -31.13 2.14
N PHE A 102 2.45 -30.27 2.10
CA PHE A 102 2.31 -28.83 2.30
C PHE A 102 1.33 -28.18 1.31
N LEU A 103 1.38 -28.58 0.04
CA LEU A 103 0.48 -28.10 -1.01
C LEU A 103 -0.99 -28.45 -0.73
N ASN A 104 -1.26 -29.58 -0.09
CA ASN A 104 -2.61 -30.02 0.26
C ASN A 104 -3.07 -29.57 1.66
N GLU A 105 -2.16 -29.02 2.46
CA GLU A 105 -2.47 -28.51 3.79
C GLU A 105 -3.30 -27.23 3.69
N SER A 106 -4.36 -27.11 4.49
CA SER A 106 -5.19 -25.90 4.49
C SER A 106 -4.48 -24.71 5.13
N LEU A 107 -3.72 -24.96 6.20
CA LEU A 107 -3.06 -23.93 7.00
C LEU A 107 -1.94 -24.51 7.89
N VAL A 108 -0.74 -23.93 7.81
CA VAL A 108 0.41 -24.28 8.66
C VAL A 108 0.69 -23.12 9.63
N PRO A 109 0.59 -23.31 10.95
CA PRO A 109 0.88 -22.26 11.93
C PRO A 109 2.37 -21.93 11.98
N LEU A 110 2.70 -20.64 12.01
CA LEU A 110 4.08 -20.12 12.11
C LEU A 110 4.41 -19.51 13.48
N GLY A 111 3.43 -19.43 14.38
CA GLY A 111 3.57 -18.89 15.74
C GLY A 111 2.77 -17.60 15.95
N THR A 112 3.09 -16.87 17.01
CA THR A 112 2.45 -15.60 17.37
C THR A 112 3.48 -14.48 17.33
N LEU A 113 3.16 -13.38 16.64
CA LEU A 113 3.94 -12.15 16.63
C LEU A 113 3.40 -11.17 17.66
N GLU A 114 4.25 -10.76 18.60
CA GLU A 114 3.92 -9.67 19.53
C GLU A 114 3.70 -8.34 18.81
N ASN A 115 3.15 -7.35 19.52
CA ASN A 115 2.97 -5.99 19.03
C ASN A 115 4.28 -5.41 18.48
N GLY A 116 4.25 -4.96 17.21
CA GLY A 116 5.40 -4.35 16.55
C GLY A 116 6.55 -5.33 16.26
N ALA A 117 6.39 -6.62 16.56
CA ALA A 117 7.44 -7.61 16.38
C ALA A 117 7.60 -7.98 14.91
N LEU A 118 8.83 -8.40 14.58
CA LEU A 118 9.22 -8.88 13.27
C LEU A 118 9.73 -10.32 13.41
N ALA A 119 9.29 -11.19 12.50
CA ALA A 119 9.82 -12.54 12.36
C ALA A 119 10.30 -12.77 10.93
N ARG A 120 11.41 -13.50 10.80
CA ARG A 120 11.91 -14.00 9.52
C ARG A 120 11.70 -15.50 9.48
N TYR A 121 11.08 -15.97 8.41
CA TYR A 121 10.86 -17.37 8.13
C TYR A 121 11.69 -17.80 6.93
N ASP A 122 12.48 -18.85 7.10
CA ASP A 122 13.26 -19.45 6.03
C ASP A 122 12.53 -20.70 5.50
N PHE A 123 12.26 -20.67 4.19
CA PHE A 123 11.65 -21.72 3.41
C PHE A 123 12.74 -22.47 2.65
N SER A 124 13.03 -23.69 3.08
CA SER A 124 13.99 -24.59 2.44
C SER A 124 13.25 -25.64 1.64
N VAL A 125 13.51 -25.73 0.34
CA VAL A 125 13.02 -26.82 -0.52
C VAL A 125 14.22 -27.67 -0.93
N ARG A 126 14.16 -28.96 -0.63
CA ARG A 126 15.21 -29.94 -0.96
C ARG A 126 14.67 -31.03 -1.87
N PHE A 127 15.37 -31.30 -2.97
CA PHE A 127 15.08 -32.44 -3.83
C PHE A 127 15.74 -33.70 -3.26
N ALA A 128 14.96 -34.75 -3.00
CA ALA A 128 15.46 -36.03 -2.54
C ALA A 128 16.50 -36.64 -3.52
N PRO A 129 17.74 -36.92 -3.09
CA PRO A 129 18.81 -37.40 -3.97
C PRO A 129 18.55 -38.80 -4.57
N GLU A 130 17.72 -39.61 -3.93
CA GLU A 130 17.40 -40.98 -4.33
C GLU A 130 16.39 -41.11 -5.48
N THR A 131 15.90 -40.00 -6.04
CA THR A 131 14.82 -40.00 -7.04
C THR A 131 15.21 -40.42 -8.45
N GLY A 132 16.47 -40.23 -8.84
CA GLY A 132 16.94 -40.52 -10.20
C GLY A 132 16.34 -39.61 -11.28
N ASN A 133 16.24 -40.12 -12.52
CA ASN A 133 15.83 -39.36 -13.71
C ASN A 133 14.34 -39.32 -14.10
N PRO A 134 13.36 -40.03 -13.48
CA PRO A 134 11.98 -40.02 -13.96
C PRO A 134 11.31 -38.65 -13.86
N TYR A 135 11.86 -37.76 -13.04
CA TYR A 135 11.40 -36.40 -12.80
C TYR A 135 12.09 -35.35 -13.68
N GLN A 136 12.94 -35.76 -14.63
CA GLN A 136 13.58 -34.84 -15.55
C GLN A 136 12.52 -34.08 -16.39
N LYS A 137 12.73 -32.77 -16.58
CA LYS A 137 11.81 -31.83 -17.27
C LYS A 137 10.45 -31.63 -16.60
N LYS A 138 10.19 -32.27 -15.46
CA LYS A 138 8.97 -32.02 -14.67
C LYS A 138 9.09 -30.70 -13.93
N SER A 139 7.95 -30.13 -13.58
CA SER A 139 7.88 -28.86 -12.85
C SER A 139 6.76 -28.85 -11.83
N VAL A 140 6.97 -28.09 -10.76
CA VAL A 140 5.94 -27.76 -9.77
C VAL A 140 5.87 -26.24 -9.63
N SER A 141 4.67 -25.71 -9.50
CA SER A 141 4.44 -24.27 -9.24
C SER A 141 3.32 -24.07 -8.21
N PHE A 142 3.48 -23.12 -7.32
CA PHE A 142 2.53 -22.80 -6.26
C PHE A 142 2.84 -21.42 -5.69
N ASP A 143 1.85 -20.67 -5.23
CA ASP A 143 2.10 -19.43 -4.50
C ASP A 143 2.23 -19.73 -3.00
N ILE A 144 3.04 -18.94 -2.27
CA ILE A 144 3.14 -18.99 -0.80
C ILE A 144 2.42 -17.80 -0.19
N LEU A 145 1.53 -18.11 0.75
CA LEU A 145 0.53 -17.21 1.27
C LEU A 145 0.71 -17.08 2.78
N ILE A 146 1.22 -15.94 3.26
CA ILE A 146 1.44 -15.70 4.69
C ILE A 146 0.44 -14.66 5.18
N GLY A 147 -0.25 -14.94 6.28
CA GLY A 147 -1.21 -14.01 6.85
C GLY A 147 -1.57 -14.31 8.29
N ILE A 148 -2.58 -13.60 8.81
CA ILE A 148 -3.05 -13.74 10.19
C ILE A 148 -4.02 -14.92 10.25
N SER A 149 -3.82 -15.86 11.15
CA SER A 149 -4.74 -16.98 11.34
C SER A 149 -5.90 -16.61 12.27
N GLY A 150 -7.14 -16.57 11.77
CA GLY A 150 -8.34 -16.34 12.59
C GLY A 150 -9.55 -17.13 12.08
N ASP A 151 -10.33 -17.74 12.96
CA ASP A 151 -11.56 -18.51 12.68
C ASP A 151 -11.50 -19.49 11.49
N GLY A 152 -10.32 -20.04 11.19
CA GLY A 152 -10.11 -20.96 10.06
C GLY A 152 -9.91 -20.28 8.69
N THR A 153 -9.76 -18.96 8.66
CA THR A 153 -9.43 -18.17 7.48
C THR A 153 -8.14 -17.37 7.72
N VAL A 154 -7.45 -17.03 6.63
CA VAL A 154 -6.26 -16.18 6.69
C VAL A 154 -6.71 -14.77 6.31
N ASP A 155 -6.70 -13.84 7.27
CA ASP A 155 -6.98 -12.42 7.02
C ASP A 155 -5.75 -11.76 6.43
N GLU A 156 -5.96 -10.96 5.39
CA GLU A 156 -4.93 -10.56 4.45
C GLU A 156 -4.48 -9.13 4.70
N GLY A 157 -3.30 -8.99 5.27
CA GLY A 157 -2.68 -7.70 5.50
C GLY A 157 -2.16 -7.05 4.20
N CYS A 158 -2.75 -5.91 3.83
CA CYS A 158 -2.24 -4.84 2.94
C CYS A 158 -2.71 -4.79 1.47
N THR A 159 -2.98 -3.54 1.06
CA THR A 159 -3.66 -3.06 -0.14
C THR A 159 -2.82 -2.09 -0.99
N GLN A 160 -1.49 -2.03 -0.85
CA GLN A 160 -0.69 -1.19 -1.75
C GLN A 160 0.42 -1.96 -2.44
N ASP A 161 0.30 -1.98 -3.77
CA ASP A 161 1.21 -2.53 -4.76
C ASP A 161 1.19 -4.06 -4.95
N CYS A 162 0.00 -4.65 -5.16
CA CYS A 162 -0.16 -5.99 -5.74
C CYS A 162 -0.83 -5.90 -7.11
N GLY A 163 -0.04 -5.61 -8.15
CA GLY A 163 -0.51 -5.60 -9.53
C GLY A 163 -0.93 -7.00 -10.00
N GLY A 164 -2.12 -7.11 -10.59
CA GLY A 164 -2.60 -8.36 -11.19
C GLY A 164 -4.05 -8.32 -11.63
N GLY A 165 -4.37 -7.51 -12.63
CA GLY A 165 -5.66 -7.52 -13.30
C GLY A 165 -5.91 -8.85 -14.03
N GLY A 166 -7.08 -9.43 -13.84
CA GLY A 166 -7.47 -10.69 -14.50
C GLY A 166 -8.91 -11.05 -14.19
N SER A 167 -9.85 -10.26 -14.69
CA SER A 167 -11.28 -10.56 -14.67
C SER A 167 -11.60 -11.63 -15.72
N SER A 168 -12.00 -12.83 -15.29
CA SER A 168 -12.65 -13.82 -16.16
C SER A 168 -14.00 -14.19 -15.57
N GLY A 169 -15.05 -13.51 -16.04
CA GLY A 169 -16.43 -13.90 -15.81
C GLY A 169 -16.77 -15.15 -16.62
N GLY A 170 -17.10 -16.24 -15.94
CA GLY A 170 -17.66 -17.44 -16.53
C GLY A 170 -19.17 -17.44 -16.35
N SER A 171 -19.90 -17.13 -17.43
CA SER A 171 -21.36 -17.31 -17.50
C SER A 171 -21.71 -18.78 -17.72
N SER A 172 -22.66 -19.23 -16.91
CA SER A 172 -23.42 -20.47 -16.92
C SER A 172 -24.17 -20.77 -18.22
N GLY A 173 -24.29 -22.05 -18.57
CA GLY A 173 -25.33 -22.55 -19.47
C GLY A 173 -25.14 -23.99 -19.92
N GLY A 174 -25.71 -24.96 -19.21
CA GLY A 174 -25.68 -26.37 -19.60
C GLY A 174 -26.78 -27.19 -18.92
N SER A 175 -27.83 -27.48 -19.69
CA SER A 175 -29.09 -28.14 -19.33
C SER A 175 -29.10 -29.61 -19.75
N SER A 176 -29.60 -30.53 -18.91
CA SER A 176 -30.23 -31.82 -19.26
C SER A 176 -30.51 -32.62 -17.96
N GLY A 177 -31.77 -32.88 -17.55
CA GLY A 177 -32.59 -34.05 -17.93
C GLY A 177 -32.10 -35.30 -17.16
N GLY A 178 -32.83 -36.02 -16.29
CA GLY A 178 -34.25 -36.33 -16.18
C GLY A 178 -34.34 -37.87 -16.03
N GLY A 179 -34.78 -38.40 -14.88
CA GLY A 179 -34.99 -39.85 -14.69
C GLY A 179 -35.31 -40.25 -13.24
N PRO A 180 -36.39 -41.02 -12.96
CA PRO A 180 -36.93 -41.22 -11.62
C PRO A 180 -36.53 -42.56 -10.96
N THR A 181 -36.39 -42.56 -9.63
CA THR A 181 -36.49 -43.77 -8.80
C THR A 181 -37.22 -43.46 -7.49
N PRO A 182 -38.11 -44.33 -6.98
CA PRO A 182 -38.97 -44.02 -5.84
C PRO A 182 -38.41 -44.47 -4.48
N SER A 183 -38.79 -43.71 -3.45
CA SER A 183 -39.09 -44.07 -2.06
C SER A 183 -38.09 -44.90 -1.23
N LEU A 184 -37.52 -44.26 -0.19
CA LEU A 184 -37.54 -44.87 1.14
C LEU A 184 -37.68 -43.81 2.27
N LEU A 185 -38.57 -44.18 3.17
CA LEU A 185 -39.11 -43.55 4.37
C LEU A 185 -38.10 -43.18 5.48
N THR A 186 -38.48 -42.12 6.22
CA THR A 186 -38.26 -41.82 7.66
C THR A 186 -36.87 -41.49 8.19
N GLY A 187 -36.79 -40.30 8.81
CA GLY A 187 -35.70 -39.88 9.69
C GLY A 187 -35.89 -38.45 10.17
N GLN A 188 -36.89 -38.23 11.02
CA GLN A 188 -37.20 -36.98 11.70
C GLN A 188 -36.15 -36.70 12.79
N GLY A 189 -35.46 -35.58 12.71
CA GLY A 189 -34.56 -35.08 13.76
C GLY A 189 -34.15 -33.64 13.48
N GLY A 190 -34.68 -32.70 14.25
CA GLY A 190 -34.48 -31.27 14.05
C GLY A 190 -33.06 -30.81 14.34
N SER A 191 -32.61 -29.81 13.60
CA SER A 191 -31.52 -28.92 14.01
C SER A 191 -31.95 -27.49 13.79
N GLU A 192 -31.77 -26.71 14.84
CA GLU A 192 -32.07 -25.29 14.96
C GLU A 192 -31.36 -24.47 13.89
N GLY A 193 -32.05 -23.42 13.43
CA GLY A 193 -31.60 -22.54 12.38
C GLY A 193 -30.31 -21.82 12.75
N PHE A 194 -29.26 -22.10 11.99
CA PHE A 194 -28.15 -21.18 11.78
C PHE A 194 -28.60 -20.14 10.76
N PRO A 195 -28.47 -18.83 11.04
CA PRO A 195 -28.77 -17.83 10.04
C PRO A 195 -27.71 -17.84 8.93
N ASP A 196 -28.17 -18.09 7.72
CA ASP A 196 -27.51 -17.79 6.46
C ASP A 196 -27.10 -16.31 6.43
N THR A 197 -25.88 -16.03 6.88
CA THR A 197 -25.19 -14.74 6.69
C THR A 197 -23.74 -15.00 6.28
N LEU A 198 -23.59 -15.72 5.16
CA LEU A 198 -22.34 -15.80 4.39
C LEU A 198 -22.57 -15.21 3.00
N GLY A 199 -23.03 -13.95 2.98
CA GLY A 199 -23.04 -13.09 1.82
C GLY A 199 -22.08 -11.93 2.07
N GLU A 200 -21.02 -11.86 1.27
CA GLU A 200 -20.15 -10.70 1.05
C GLU A 200 -19.36 -10.14 2.25
N ILE A 201 -18.13 -10.65 2.47
CA ILE A 201 -16.92 -9.79 2.54
C ILE A 201 -15.75 -10.59 1.91
N LEU A 202 -15.53 -10.38 0.62
CA LEU A 202 -14.38 -10.86 -0.15
C LEU A 202 -13.30 -9.77 -0.20
N GLY A 203 -12.06 -10.10 0.13
CA GLY A 203 -10.87 -9.30 -0.17
C GLY A 203 -9.73 -9.55 0.83
N ALA A 204 -8.48 -9.82 0.46
CA ALA A 204 -7.87 -9.86 -0.87
C ALA A 204 -6.55 -10.64 -0.80
N PHE A 205 -6.40 -11.66 -1.68
CA PHE A 205 -5.20 -12.47 -1.81
C PHE A 205 -3.99 -11.67 -2.31
N THR A 206 -2.86 -11.66 -1.58
CA THR A 206 -1.54 -11.22 -2.12
C THR A 206 -1.05 -12.22 -3.17
N ARG A 207 -1.69 -12.19 -4.34
CA ARG A 207 -1.35 -13.07 -5.46
C ARG A 207 -0.26 -12.40 -6.30
N ARG A 208 0.95 -12.94 -6.29
CA ARG A 208 1.99 -12.60 -7.27
C ARG A 208 2.68 -13.84 -7.84
N VAL A 209 2.10 -14.27 -8.96
CA VAL A 209 2.62 -15.00 -10.13
C VAL A 209 3.84 -15.92 -9.94
N ILE A 210 3.53 -17.21 -9.81
CA ILE A 210 4.18 -18.41 -10.39
C ILE A 210 5.69 -18.54 -10.15
N PRO A 211 6.10 -19.10 -9.01
CA PRO A 211 7.39 -19.78 -8.95
C PRO A 211 7.32 -21.01 -9.84
N LYS A 212 8.16 -21.06 -10.88
CA LYS A 212 8.34 -22.25 -11.70
C LYS A 212 9.67 -22.88 -11.32
N VAL A 213 9.63 -23.98 -10.59
CA VAL A 213 10.82 -24.83 -10.42
C VAL A 213 10.80 -25.86 -11.54
N SER A 214 11.82 -25.86 -12.40
CA SER A 214 11.92 -26.79 -13.54
C SER A 214 13.19 -27.63 -13.41
N ALA A 215 13.10 -28.94 -13.58
CA ALA A 215 14.27 -29.81 -13.67
C ALA A 215 15.10 -29.51 -14.95
N PRO A 216 16.41 -29.85 -14.97
CA PRO A 216 17.29 -29.45 -16.06
C PRO A 216 16.90 -30.06 -17.39
N VAL A 217 16.95 -29.24 -18.43
CA VAL A 217 16.96 -29.71 -19.82
C VAL A 217 18.40 -30.04 -20.16
N LEU A 218 18.70 -31.32 -20.42
CA LEU A 218 19.92 -31.69 -21.13
C LEU A 218 19.66 -31.35 -22.60
N GLU A 219 20.11 -30.18 -23.06
CA GLU A 219 20.02 -29.79 -24.47
C GLU A 219 21.08 -30.55 -25.27
N ASP A 220 20.63 -31.48 -26.08
CA ASP A 220 21.37 -31.92 -27.26
C ASP A 220 21.23 -30.83 -28.32
N VAL A 221 22.37 -30.30 -28.77
CA VAL A 221 22.45 -29.18 -29.70
C VAL A 221 22.01 -29.66 -31.07
N THR A 222 20.81 -29.28 -31.50
CA THR A 222 20.48 -29.29 -32.93
C THR A 222 19.70 -28.02 -33.30
N ALA A 223 20.40 -27.12 -33.98
CA ALA A 223 19.91 -25.86 -34.49
C ALA A 223 18.83 -26.03 -35.57
N SER A 224 17.81 -25.16 -35.59
CA SER A 224 17.25 -24.53 -36.81
C SER A 224 15.88 -23.86 -36.53
N GLY A 225 15.77 -22.57 -36.86
CA GLY A 225 14.52 -21.95 -37.32
C GLY A 225 13.92 -20.85 -36.42
N THR A 226 14.34 -19.59 -36.61
CA THR A 226 13.58 -18.47 -37.21
C THR A 226 12.74 -17.63 -36.22
N PRO A 227 12.96 -16.31 -36.11
CA PRO A 227 12.21 -15.44 -35.20
C PRO A 227 11.00 -14.79 -35.90
N THR A 228 9.83 -14.88 -35.29
CA THR A 228 8.64 -14.08 -35.65
C THR A 228 8.36 -13.05 -34.57
N THR A 229 8.83 -11.84 -34.80
CA THR A 229 8.42 -10.61 -34.10
C THR A 229 7.09 -10.09 -34.65
N THR A 230 6.08 -9.96 -33.80
CA THR A 230 5.14 -8.83 -33.80
C THR A 230 4.14 -8.94 -32.64
N SER A 231 4.18 -7.98 -31.72
CA SER A 231 2.93 -7.40 -31.21
C SER A 231 3.18 -5.97 -30.74
N SER A 232 2.33 -5.10 -31.26
CA SER A 232 2.34 -3.65 -31.09
C SER A 232 1.76 -3.32 -29.72
N GLN A 233 2.59 -2.82 -28.81
CA GLN A 233 2.11 -2.15 -27.59
C GLN A 233 2.24 -0.64 -27.78
N VAL A 234 1.09 0.01 -27.94
CA VAL A 234 0.97 1.46 -27.74
C VAL A 234 1.06 1.68 -26.23
N ALA A 235 2.28 1.82 -25.73
CA ALA A 235 2.55 2.20 -24.36
C ALA A 235 1.97 3.60 -24.14
N SER A 236 1.04 3.72 -23.18
CA SER A 236 0.71 5.01 -22.59
C SER A 236 2.01 5.60 -22.01
N VAL A 237 2.28 6.87 -22.30
CA VAL A 237 3.56 7.53 -21.99
C VAL A 237 3.67 7.95 -20.51
N PHE A 238 2.65 7.65 -19.70
CA PHE A 238 2.56 8.10 -18.30
C PHE A 238 3.09 7.16 -17.19
N PRO A 239 3.31 5.84 -17.35
CA PRO A 239 3.76 4.99 -16.25
C PRO A 239 5.27 5.08 -15.97
N VAL A 240 6.09 5.55 -16.93
CA VAL A 240 7.56 5.57 -16.80
C VAL A 240 8.05 6.61 -15.78
N LEU A 241 7.27 7.66 -15.51
CA LEU A 241 7.69 8.70 -14.57
C LEU A 241 7.61 8.24 -13.09
N ASN A 242 6.74 7.27 -12.78
CA ASN A 242 6.58 6.77 -11.41
C ASN A 242 7.70 5.81 -10.98
N GLU A 243 8.28 5.05 -11.90
CA GLU A 243 9.40 4.14 -11.60
C GLU A 243 10.72 4.88 -11.36
N VAL A 244 10.97 5.98 -12.09
CA VAL A 244 12.26 6.69 -12.01
C VAL A 244 12.34 7.63 -10.79
N LEU A 245 11.21 8.14 -10.29
CA LEU A 245 11.20 9.12 -9.19
C LEU A 245 10.91 8.52 -7.81
N GLY A 246 10.47 7.27 -7.73
CA GLY A 246 10.07 6.61 -6.49
C GLY A 246 8.95 7.37 -5.74
N ALA A 247 8.49 6.80 -4.62
CA ALA A 247 7.44 7.42 -3.79
C ALA A 247 7.81 8.83 -3.26
N ARG A 248 9.10 9.19 -3.28
CA ARG A 248 9.60 10.49 -2.82
C ARG A 248 9.47 11.60 -3.86
N GLY A 249 9.56 11.28 -5.15
CA GLY A 249 9.54 12.31 -6.21
C GLY A 249 8.15 12.84 -6.53
N THR A 250 7.10 12.06 -6.29
CA THR A 250 5.71 12.53 -6.45
C THR A 250 5.38 13.63 -5.42
N CYS A 251 5.85 13.53 -4.17
CA CYS A 251 5.66 14.58 -3.17
C CYS A 251 6.37 15.89 -3.54
N PHE A 252 7.57 15.83 -4.10
CA PHE A 252 8.28 17.03 -4.56
C PHE A 252 7.58 17.69 -5.74
N ALA A 253 7.04 16.91 -6.67
CA ALA A 253 6.25 17.43 -7.79
C ALA A 253 4.99 18.16 -7.31
N TYR A 254 4.24 17.58 -6.35
CA TYR A 254 3.08 18.26 -5.76
C TYR A 254 3.46 19.55 -5.02
N TRP A 255 4.57 19.55 -4.30
CA TRP A 255 5.06 20.75 -3.63
C TRP A 255 5.41 21.86 -4.64
N LEU A 256 6.08 21.52 -5.74
CA LEU A 256 6.37 22.45 -6.83
C LEU A 256 5.09 23.04 -7.45
N ILE A 257 4.07 22.22 -7.68
CA ILE A 257 2.78 22.67 -8.21
C ILE A 257 2.13 23.67 -7.26
N ILE A 258 2.17 23.43 -5.95
CA ILE A 258 1.62 24.35 -4.94
C ILE A 258 2.38 25.68 -4.94
N VAL A 259 3.71 25.65 -4.96
CA VAL A 259 4.55 26.85 -5.00
C VAL A 259 4.26 27.67 -6.27
N ILE A 260 4.13 27.01 -7.42
CA ILE A 260 3.77 27.65 -8.69
C ILE A 260 2.37 28.26 -8.60
N ALA A 261 1.38 27.55 -8.04
CA ALA A 261 0.02 28.07 -7.86
C ALA A 261 -0.01 29.32 -6.97
N ILE A 262 0.71 29.30 -5.85
CA ILE A 262 0.84 30.46 -4.95
C ILE A 262 1.51 31.64 -5.67
N TRP A 263 2.57 31.37 -6.44
CA TRP A 263 3.26 32.40 -7.21
C TRP A 263 2.37 33.04 -8.27
N ILE A 264 1.57 32.24 -8.99
CA ILE A 264 0.59 32.72 -9.97
C ILE A 264 -0.47 33.59 -9.29
N LEU A 265 -1.04 33.14 -8.16
CA LEU A 265 -2.03 33.91 -7.41
C LEU A 265 -1.46 35.26 -6.94
N TRP A 266 -0.22 35.27 -6.44
CA TRP A 266 0.46 36.49 -6.05
C TRP A 266 0.73 37.41 -7.25
N PHE A 267 1.14 36.86 -8.39
CA PHE A 267 1.37 37.62 -9.61
C PHE A 267 0.09 38.27 -10.14
N ILE A 268 -1.03 37.53 -10.15
CA ILE A 268 -2.35 38.06 -10.51
C ILE A 268 -2.75 39.17 -9.54
N TYR A 269 -2.62 38.94 -8.22
CA TYR A 269 -2.92 39.94 -7.20
C TYR A 269 -2.10 41.22 -7.40
N ARG A 270 -0.78 41.09 -7.60
CA ARG A 270 0.14 42.21 -7.81
C ARG A 270 -0.18 42.97 -9.10
N THR A 271 -0.40 42.26 -10.19
CA THR A 271 -0.73 42.86 -11.49
C THR A 271 -2.04 43.62 -11.39
N TRP A 272 -3.03 43.06 -10.72
CA TRP A 272 -4.32 43.70 -10.54
C TRP A 272 -4.25 44.94 -9.64
N ASN A 273 -3.46 44.88 -8.55
CA ASN A 273 -3.24 46.02 -7.67
C ASN A 273 -2.51 47.17 -8.37
N ASN A 274 -1.47 46.86 -9.17
CA ASN A 274 -0.69 47.88 -9.87
C ASN A 274 -1.46 48.53 -11.04
N ASN A 275 -2.39 47.81 -11.69
CA ASN A 275 -3.19 48.39 -12.76
C ASN A 275 -4.37 49.22 -12.24
N TRP A 276 -4.74 49.11 -10.96
CA TRP A 276 -5.88 49.82 -10.39
C TRP A 276 -5.65 51.34 -10.28
N GLU A 277 -4.41 51.80 -10.15
CA GLU A 277 -4.10 53.24 -10.07
C GLU A 277 -4.42 54.00 -11.37
N ARG A 278 -4.62 53.29 -12.49
CA ARG A 278 -4.88 53.90 -13.81
C ARG A 278 -6.35 54.03 -14.19
N LEU A 279 -7.28 53.52 -13.38
CA LEU A 279 -8.69 53.53 -13.77
C LEU A 279 -9.37 54.84 -13.31
N PRO A 280 -10.10 55.52 -14.21
CA PRO A 280 -10.68 56.83 -13.95
C PRO A 280 -11.75 56.77 -12.86
N GLN A 281 -11.41 57.32 -11.68
CA GLN A 281 -12.14 57.80 -10.49
C GLN A 281 -13.67 57.65 -10.28
N ARG A 282 -14.45 56.88 -11.06
CA ARG A 282 -15.92 56.82 -10.96
C ARG A 282 -16.50 55.55 -10.35
N ILE A 283 -15.69 54.69 -9.74
CA ILE A 283 -16.21 53.50 -9.04
C ILE A 283 -16.35 53.83 -7.54
N THR A 284 -17.55 53.68 -7.00
CA THR A 284 -17.88 53.97 -5.60
C THR A 284 -17.20 52.97 -4.67
N LYS A 285 -16.74 53.43 -3.50
CA LYS A 285 -16.01 52.60 -2.52
C LYS A 285 -16.75 51.33 -2.07
N GLN A 286 -18.07 51.27 -2.26
CA GLN A 286 -18.91 50.15 -1.86
C GLN A 286 -18.74 48.92 -2.77
N GLU A 287 -18.71 49.11 -4.09
CA GLU A 287 -18.48 48.00 -5.04
C GLU A 287 -17.07 47.39 -4.91
N PHE A 288 -16.13 48.18 -4.37
CA PHE A 288 -14.75 47.74 -4.13
C PHE A 288 -14.65 46.75 -2.96
N ILE A 289 -15.42 46.94 -1.89
CA ILE A 289 -15.40 46.07 -0.71
C ILE A 289 -16.03 44.71 -1.04
N GLU A 290 -17.07 44.71 -1.86
CA GLU A 290 -17.76 43.48 -2.27
C GLU A 290 -16.85 42.58 -3.10
N LYS A 291 -16.16 43.13 -4.11
CA LYS A 291 -15.25 42.35 -4.96
C LYS A 291 -14.07 41.77 -4.18
N ARG A 292 -13.52 42.51 -3.21
CA ARG A 292 -12.41 42.02 -2.37
C ARG A 292 -12.81 40.82 -1.50
N THR A 293 -14.08 40.74 -1.10
CA THR A 293 -14.60 39.66 -0.27
C THR A 293 -14.70 38.35 -1.06
N TYR A 294 -15.14 38.40 -2.33
CA TYR A 294 -15.20 37.22 -3.20
C TYR A 294 -13.82 36.58 -3.43
N PHE A 295 -12.77 37.38 -3.67
CA PHE A 295 -11.41 36.84 -3.86
C PHE A 295 -10.88 36.16 -2.59
N PHE A 296 -11.23 36.67 -1.41
CA PHE A 296 -10.82 36.04 -0.15
C PHE A 296 -11.52 34.69 0.07
N ILE A 297 -12.82 34.62 -0.23
CA ILE A 297 -13.60 33.39 -0.10
C ILE A 297 -13.09 32.32 -1.07
N ILE A 298 -12.85 32.68 -2.34
CA ILE A 298 -12.35 31.72 -3.35
C ILE A 298 -10.96 31.21 -2.96
N GLY A 299 -10.06 32.09 -2.48
CA GLY A 299 -8.75 31.69 -1.98
C GLY A 299 -8.83 30.71 -0.81
N LEU A 300 -9.73 30.98 0.14
CA LEU A 300 -9.92 30.14 1.33
C LEU A 300 -10.51 28.76 0.98
N VAL A 301 -11.53 28.70 0.10
CA VAL A 301 -12.10 27.43 -0.37
C VAL A 301 -11.07 26.60 -1.13
N THR A 302 -10.27 27.23 -1.98
CA THR A 302 -9.22 26.56 -2.74
C THR A 302 -8.14 25.99 -1.79
N ALA A 303 -7.74 26.74 -0.76
CA ALA A 303 -6.78 26.26 0.23
C ALA A 303 -7.30 25.08 1.05
N ILE A 304 -8.58 25.09 1.43
CA ILE A 304 -9.21 23.97 2.15
C ILE A 304 -9.30 22.72 1.26
N LEU A 305 -9.69 22.86 0.00
CA LEU A 305 -9.71 21.76 -0.97
C LEU A 305 -8.31 21.15 -1.15
N ILE A 306 -7.29 22.00 -1.32
CA ILE A 306 -5.90 21.57 -1.44
C ILE A 306 -5.45 20.85 -0.16
N ALA A 307 -5.77 21.37 1.03
CA ALA A 307 -5.42 20.73 2.30
C ALA A 307 -6.13 19.36 2.51
N TYR A 308 -7.37 19.24 2.05
CA TYR A 308 -8.12 17.99 2.08
C TYR A 308 -7.50 16.95 1.12
N LEU A 309 -7.09 17.38 -0.09
CA LEU A 309 -6.36 16.55 -1.05
C LEU A 309 -4.96 16.13 -0.57
N ILE A 310 -4.28 16.97 0.21
CA ILE A 310 -2.91 16.72 0.73
C ILE A 310 -2.90 15.77 1.94
N SER A 311 -4.04 15.58 2.62
CA SER A 311 -4.13 14.85 3.89
C SER A 311 -3.72 13.37 3.83
N TYR A 312 -3.46 12.82 2.65
CA TYR A 312 -3.14 11.41 2.48
C TYR A 312 -1.65 11.04 2.46
N LEU A 313 -0.68 11.90 2.10
CA LEU A 313 0.72 11.40 2.03
C LEU A 313 1.91 12.33 2.38
N CYS A 314 1.77 13.65 2.58
CA CYS A 314 2.97 14.51 2.74
C CYS A 314 2.79 15.73 3.66
N VAL A 315 2.25 15.53 4.86
CA VAL A 315 1.91 16.60 5.83
C VAL A 315 3.12 17.22 6.55
N ILE A 316 4.23 16.50 6.71
CA ILE A 316 5.37 16.95 7.54
C ILE A 316 6.13 18.16 6.91
N PRO A 317 6.50 18.15 5.62
CA PRO A 317 7.25 19.26 5.02
C PRO A 317 6.52 20.63 4.98
N PRO A 318 5.22 20.73 4.61
CA PRO A 318 4.54 22.02 4.59
C PRO A 318 4.33 22.59 5.99
N LEU A 319 4.16 21.73 7.00
CA LEU A 319 4.03 22.15 8.39
C LEU A 319 5.36 22.74 8.91
N ALA A 320 6.49 22.11 8.58
CA ALA A 320 7.82 22.65 8.88
C ALA A 320 8.08 24.01 8.20
N PHE A 321 7.62 24.18 6.95
CA PHE A 321 7.78 25.45 6.23
C PHE A 321 6.96 26.60 6.84
N VAL A 322 5.71 26.33 7.23
CA VAL A 322 4.87 27.32 7.92
C VAL A 322 5.49 27.71 9.28
N LEU A 323 6.05 26.74 10.00
CA LEU A 323 6.73 26.99 11.27
C LEU A 323 7.98 27.87 11.06
N ALA A 324 8.76 27.62 10.02
CA ALA A 324 9.91 28.44 9.66
C ALA A 324 9.51 29.90 9.32
N LEU A 325 8.46 30.10 8.52
CA LEU A 325 7.95 31.44 8.21
C LEU A 325 7.46 32.17 9.47
N PHE A 326 6.83 31.45 10.38
CA PHE A 326 6.37 32.01 11.66
C PHE A 326 7.54 32.46 12.53
N ILE A 327 8.60 31.66 12.63
CA ILE A 327 9.83 32.01 13.35
C ILE A 327 10.47 33.26 12.73
N ILE A 328 10.61 33.31 11.41
CA ILE A 328 11.19 34.46 10.71
C ILE A 328 10.38 35.73 10.99
N TRP A 329 9.05 35.65 10.86
CA TRP A 329 8.16 36.77 11.14
C TRP A 329 8.28 37.25 12.59
N PHE A 330 8.36 36.32 13.56
CA PHE A 330 8.52 36.63 14.98
C PHE A 330 9.80 37.44 15.24
N PHE A 331 10.93 37.03 14.65
CA PHE A 331 12.20 37.74 14.81
C PHE A 331 12.19 39.14 14.18
N ILE A 332 11.60 39.30 13.00
CA ILE A 332 11.49 40.61 12.34
C ILE A 332 10.68 41.59 13.20
N ASN A 333 9.56 41.11 13.76
CA ASN A 333 8.68 41.96 14.54
C ASN A 333 9.28 42.32 15.91
N HIS A 334 10.03 41.39 16.53
CA HIS A 334 10.73 41.65 17.78
C HIS A 334 11.88 42.66 17.61
N ALA A 335 12.64 42.58 16.51
CA ALA A 335 13.71 43.54 16.21
C ALA A 335 13.16 44.97 16.00
N SER A 336 11.99 45.11 15.38
CA SER A 336 11.34 46.42 15.19
C SER A 336 10.96 47.09 16.52
N SER A 337 10.54 46.31 17.52
CA SER A 337 10.13 46.84 18.83
C SER A 337 11.29 47.37 19.69
N GLN A 338 12.54 46.97 19.44
CA GLN A 338 13.67 47.50 20.21
C GLN A 338 14.19 48.84 19.67
N ASN A 339 14.05 49.09 18.35
CA ASN A 339 14.49 50.36 17.76
C ASN A 339 13.61 51.55 18.17
N SER A 340 12.33 51.33 18.50
CA SER A 340 11.43 52.40 18.93
C SER A 340 11.73 52.93 20.34
N HIS A 341 12.38 52.14 21.21
CA HIS A 341 12.75 52.60 22.55
C HIS A 341 14.03 53.46 22.57
N ASN A 342 15.00 53.17 21.70
CA ASN A 342 16.23 53.98 21.64
C ASN A 342 16.01 55.37 21.03
N GLN A 343 14.91 55.61 20.32
CA GLN A 343 14.62 56.89 19.67
C GLN A 343 13.91 57.90 20.60
N GLN A 344 13.43 57.47 21.77
CA GLN A 344 12.82 58.36 22.77
C GLN A 344 13.83 58.99 23.74
N ASP A 345 15.06 58.46 23.86
CA ASP A 345 16.05 58.95 24.82
C ASP A 345 16.98 60.04 24.26
N SER A 346 16.98 60.27 22.94
CA SER A 346 17.86 61.24 22.29
C SER A 346 17.24 62.64 22.07
N THR A 347 16.00 62.89 22.48
CA THR A 347 15.32 64.20 22.34
C THR A 347 15.34 65.08 23.59
N HIS A 348 16.04 64.66 24.65
CA HIS A 348 16.32 65.50 25.82
C HIS A 348 17.82 65.53 26.13
N ALA A 349 18.56 66.26 25.29
CA ALA A 349 19.86 66.82 25.68
C ALA A 349 19.74 68.36 25.64
N PRO A 350 20.15 69.06 26.72
CA PRO A 350 19.90 70.48 26.94
C PRO A 350 20.72 71.43 26.05
#